data_AF-A0AAD2JGG9-F1
#
_entry.id   AF-A0AAD2JGG9-F1
#
_cell.length_a   1.000
_cell.length_b   1.000
_cell.length_c   1.000
_cell.angle_alpha   90.00
_cell.angle_beta   90.00
_cell.angle_gamma   90.00
#
_symmetry.space_group_name_H-M   'P 1'
#
loop_
_entity.id
_entity.type
_entity.pdbx_description
1 polymer ?
#
loop_
_entity_poly.entity_id
_entity_poly.type
_entity_poly.pdbx_seq_one_letter_code
_entity_poly.pdbx_strand_id
1 'polypeptide(L)'
;MNTNIARIVQSSNSGCLYMMNGNYEEAIALFRNSVRMTKEVLNQSRLMNIPRPHHHEILFEFRDTLKPLPTVTSWASSGDNNNISADKNNTFISRGVIVIVQSNPLDLSVLNLCKLSIVTIYNMAVANHMAGLQNRDIKKLKHALEYYEVAYKLQCQEPLSTTSNNRHSHILSILNNAGAIYRLLNEHDKSNMFFRDLLSKLSFLKETGHVEESWDRWNGMWGNILLLVNYV
;
A
#
# COMPACT_ATOMS: atom_id res chain seq x y z
N MET A 1 22.66 1.17 -14.61
CA MET A 1 21.30 0.92 -14.07
C MET A 1 21.33 0.59 -12.58
N ASN A 2 22.07 -0.44 -12.16
CA ASN A 2 22.06 -1.04 -10.82
C ASN A 2 22.30 -0.03 -9.67
N THR A 3 23.20 0.95 -9.85
CA THR A 3 23.46 2.01 -8.84
C THR A 3 22.22 2.86 -8.53
N ASN A 4 21.36 3.11 -9.52
CA ASN A 4 20.11 3.86 -9.31
C ASN A 4 19.08 2.98 -8.56
N ILE A 5 19.04 1.68 -8.87
CA ILE A 5 18.16 0.72 -8.19
C ILE A 5 18.52 0.63 -6.70
N ALA A 6 19.80 0.46 -6.38
CA ALA A 6 20.27 0.42 -4.99
C ALA A 6 19.88 1.70 -4.23
N ARG A 7 19.98 2.87 -4.86
CA ARG A 7 19.53 4.16 -4.29
C ARG A 7 18.01 4.24 -4.10
N ILE A 8 17.19 3.66 -4.99
CA ILE A 8 15.73 3.60 -4.82
C ILE A 8 15.39 2.72 -3.61
N VAL A 9 15.94 1.50 -3.54
CA VAL A 9 15.73 0.57 -2.41
C VAL A 9 16.20 1.20 -1.09
N GLN A 10 17.40 1.79 -1.07
CA GLN A 10 17.93 2.50 0.10
C GLN A 10 17.03 3.68 0.51
N SER A 11 16.58 4.51 -0.43
CA SER A 11 15.68 5.65 -0.13
C SER A 11 14.35 5.17 0.45
N SER A 12 13.77 4.08 -0.08
CA SER A 12 12.52 3.52 0.44
C SER A 12 12.70 2.88 1.82
N ASN A 13 13.73 2.04 2.02
CA ASN A 13 14.02 1.40 3.30
C ASN A 13 14.38 2.44 4.39
N SER A 14 15.12 3.50 4.06
CA SER A 14 15.34 4.63 4.97
C SER A 14 14.02 5.30 5.37
N GLY A 15 13.11 5.53 4.41
CA GLY A 15 11.78 6.05 4.71
C GLY A 15 10.98 5.16 5.67
N CYS A 16 11.17 3.83 5.59
CA CYS A 16 10.58 2.88 6.53
C CYS A 16 11.11 3.09 7.95
N LEU A 17 12.43 3.26 8.13
CA LEU A 17 13.06 3.52 9.43
C LEU A 17 12.61 4.86 10.04
N TYR A 18 12.52 5.92 9.24
CA TYR A 18 11.97 7.21 9.72
C TYR A 18 10.50 7.06 10.15
N MET A 19 9.67 6.33 9.41
CA MET A 19 8.28 6.06 9.79
C MET A 19 8.14 5.20 11.05
N MET A 20 9.02 4.19 11.24
CA MET A 20 9.07 3.39 12.48
C MET A 20 9.42 4.24 13.72
N ASN A 21 10.22 5.29 13.53
CA ASN A 21 10.60 6.25 14.57
C ASN A 21 9.59 7.40 14.75
N GLY A 22 8.45 7.40 14.04
CA GLY A 22 7.44 8.47 14.10
C GLY A 22 7.75 9.73 13.29
N ASN A 23 8.87 9.75 12.57
CA ASN A 23 9.34 10.90 11.78
C ASN A 23 8.72 10.86 10.37
N TYR A 24 7.42 11.15 10.30
CA TYR A 24 6.63 10.89 9.09
C TYR A 24 6.92 11.85 7.92
N GLU A 25 7.36 13.08 8.16
CA GLU A 25 7.67 14.03 7.06
C GLU A 25 8.94 13.64 6.30
N GLU A 26 9.98 13.24 7.04
CA GLU A 26 11.23 12.68 6.51
C GLU A 26 10.95 11.40 5.73
N ALA A 27 10.09 10.52 6.26
CA ALA A 27 9.63 9.33 5.57
C ALA A 27 8.93 9.66 4.24
N ILE A 28 7.98 10.61 4.24
CA ILE A 28 7.28 11.07 3.03
C ILE A 28 8.27 11.65 2.00
N ALA A 29 9.26 12.42 2.44
CA ALA A 29 10.29 12.97 1.55
C ALA A 29 11.14 11.85 0.90
N LEU A 30 11.54 10.85 1.68
CA LEU A 30 12.33 9.70 1.22
C LEU A 30 11.56 8.77 0.29
N PHE A 31 10.26 8.53 0.55
CA PHE A 31 9.39 7.78 -0.36
C PHE A 31 9.12 8.55 -1.66
N ARG A 32 8.85 9.86 -1.59
CA ARG A 32 8.68 10.71 -2.79
C ARG A 32 9.93 10.71 -3.66
N ASN A 33 11.11 10.76 -3.04
CA ASN A 33 12.39 10.66 -3.74
C ASN A 33 12.60 9.27 -4.39
N SER A 34 12.23 8.19 -3.71
CA SER A 34 12.23 6.83 -4.25
C SER A 34 11.32 6.71 -5.49
N VAL A 35 10.06 7.17 -5.43
CA VAL A 35 9.14 7.16 -6.58
C VAL A 35 9.67 7.99 -7.75
N ARG A 36 10.25 9.17 -7.48
CA ARG A 36 10.88 10.02 -8.50
C ARG A 36 12.02 9.29 -9.22
N MET A 37 12.97 8.71 -8.47
CA MET A 37 14.10 7.98 -9.04
C MET A 37 13.64 6.74 -9.83
N THR A 38 12.58 6.04 -9.38
CA THR A 38 11.98 4.95 -10.17
C THR A 38 11.43 5.46 -11.50
N LYS A 39 10.69 6.58 -11.50
CA LYS A 39 10.18 7.20 -12.74
C LYS A 39 11.32 7.62 -13.68
N GLU A 40 12.43 8.13 -13.16
CA GLU A 40 13.63 8.46 -13.95
C GLU A 40 14.27 7.23 -14.59
N VAL A 41 14.41 6.11 -13.88
CA VAL A 41 14.94 4.85 -14.43
C VAL A 41 13.99 4.23 -15.46
N LEU A 42 12.68 4.30 -15.25
CA LEU A 42 11.67 3.83 -16.21
C LEU A 42 11.65 4.71 -17.49
N ASN A 43 11.77 6.03 -17.35
CA ASN A 43 11.95 6.95 -18.48
C ASN A 43 13.21 6.59 -19.31
N GLN A 44 14.33 6.32 -18.65
CA GLN A 44 15.58 5.92 -19.32
C GLN A 44 15.44 4.56 -20.01
N SER A 45 14.76 3.59 -19.39
CA SER A 45 14.52 2.26 -19.95
C SER A 45 13.69 2.33 -21.25
N ARG A 46 12.71 3.23 -21.30
CA ARG A 46 11.90 3.52 -22.50
C ARG A 46 12.72 4.05 -23.69
N LEU A 47 13.81 4.76 -23.45
CA LEU A 47 14.70 5.28 -24.51
C LEU A 47 15.62 4.19 -25.11
N MET A 48 15.80 3.07 -24.41
CA MET A 48 16.67 1.97 -24.83
C MET A 48 15.92 0.83 -25.56
N ASN A 49 14.66 1.06 -25.97
CA ASN A 49 13.80 0.08 -26.65
C ASN A 49 13.66 -1.29 -25.94
N ILE A 50 13.84 -1.32 -24.61
CA ILE A 50 13.64 -2.52 -23.80
C ILE A 50 12.14 -2.90 -23.86
N PRO A 51 11.78 -4.17 -24.17
CA PRO A 51 10.39 -4.60 -24.23
C PRO A 51 9.61 -4.27 -22.95
N ARG A 52 8.46 -3.62 -23.08
CA ARG A 52 7.64 -3.19 -21.93
C ARG A 52 6.79 -4.35 -21.41
N PRO A 53 6.74 -4.60 -20.08
CA PRO A 53 5.58 -5.23 -19.48
C PRO A 53 4.40 -4.24 -19.48
N HIS A 54 3.16 -4.74 -19.58
CA HIS A 54 1.95 -3.91 -19.73
C HIS A 54 1.72 -2.91 -18.59
N HIS A 55 2.28 -3.15 -17.40
CA HIS A 55 2.11 -2.30 -16.20
C HIS A 55 2.78 -0.91 -16.28
N HIS A 56 3.48 -0.60 -17.38
CA HIS A 56 4.33 0.59 -17.49
C HIS A 56 3.57 1.89 -17.83
N GLU A 57 2.32 1.80 -18.30
CA GLU A 57 1.58 2.98 -18.82
C GLU A 57 0.87 3.76 -17.69
N ILE A 58 0.38 3.06 -16.66
CA ILE A 58 -0.33 3.64 -15.51
C ILE A 58 0.54 4.62 -14.69
N LEU A 59 1.87 4.46 -14.68
CA LEU A 59 2.80 5.39 -14.00
C LEU A 59 2.98 6.74 -14.76
N PHE A 60 2.42 6.86 -15.96
CA PHE A 60 2.38 8.08 -16.77
C PHE A 60 0.99 8.72 -16.81
N GLU A 61 -0.07 7.91 -16.73
CA GLU A 61 -1.50 8.30 -16.79
C GLU A 61 -2.02 9.06 -15.55
N PHE A 62 -1.11 9.63 -14.76
CA PHE A 62 -1.32 10.19 -13.43
C PHE A 62 -2.00 11.58 -13.43
N ARG A 63 -2.84 11.87 -14.42
CA ARG A 63 -3.42 13.21 -14.64
C ARG A 63 -4.96 13.25 -14.63
N ASP A 64 -5.65 12.26 -15.18
CA ASP A 64 -7.07 12.41 -15.52
C ASP A 64 -7.97 11.21 -15.13
N THR A 65 -8.92 11.47 -14.22
CA THR A 65 -10.18 10.72 -13.98
C THR A 65 -10.16 9.30 -13.36
N LEU A 66 -11.35 8.85 -12.95
CA LEU A 66 -11.58 7.72 -12.03
C LEU A 66 -12.94 7.03 -12.24
N LYS A 67 -12.94 5.70 -12.49
CA LYS A 67 -13.96 4.68 -12.14
C LYS A 67 -13.43 3.25 -12.50
N PRO A 68 -14.08 2.11 -12.12
CA PRO A 68 -13.34 0.97 -11.53
C PRO A 68 -13.10 -0.33 -12.35
N LEU A 69 -11.95 -0.99 -12.04
CA LEU A 69 -11.57 -2.42 -11.87
C LEU A 69 -12.00 -3.55 -12.88
N PRO A 70 -11.19 -4.65 -13.05
CA PRO A 70 -10.34 -5.39 -12.06
C PRO A 70 -8.88 -5.75 -12.56
N THR A 71 -8.06 -6.78 -12.19
CA THR A 71 -8.10 -8.05 -11.37
C THR A 71 -6.68 -8.64 -11.06
N VAL A 72 -6.43 -9.22 -9.86
CA VAL A 72 -5.57 -10.43 -9.49
C VAL A 72 -4.18 -10.69 -10.19
N THR A 73 -2.94 -10.81 -9.62
CA THR A 73 -2.21 -10.96 -8.29
C THR A 73 -0.65 -10.87 -8.50
N SER A 74 0.34 -10.90 -7.56
CA SER A 74 0.49 -10.55 -6.11
C SER A 74 1.97 -10.37 -5.59
N TRP A 75 2.28 -9.42 -4.65
CA TRP A 75 3.59 -9.22 -3.94
C TRP A 75 3.54 -9.13 -2.38
N ALA A 76 4.69 -9.27 -1.69
CA ALA A 76 4.81 -9.65 -0.26
C ALA A 76 5.07 -8.53 0.80
N SER A 77 4.84 -8.85 2.10
CA SER A 77 4.82 -7.93 3.26
C SER A 77 5.58 -8.46 4.50
N SER A 78 6.25 -7.56 5.24
CA SER A 78 6.73 -7.83 6.61
C SER A 78 5.65 -7.44 7.62
N GLY A 79 5.61 -8.13 8.77
CA GLY A 79 4.58 -7.92 9.79
C GLY A 79 5.12 -8.05 11.20
N ASP A 80 5.48 -6.90 11.78
CA ASP A 80 5.76 -6.70 13.20
C ASP A 80 4.49 -6.21 13.92
N ASN A 81 4.01 -6.98 14.89
CA ASN A 81 2.70 -6.76 15.52
C ASN A 81 2.69 -5.65 16.60
N ASN A 82 3.82 -4.98 16.87
CA ASN A 82 4.04 -4.26 18.14
C ASN A 82 3.62 -2.78 18.18
N ASN A 83 2.99 -2.23 17.13
CA ASN A 83 2.55 -0.83 17.10
C ASN A 83 1.02 -0.66 17.25
N ILE A 84 0.42 -1.41 18.19
CA ILE A 84 -0.99 -1.29 18.57
C ILE A 84 -1.19 0.00 19.37
N SER A 85 -2.01 0.92 18.86
CA SER A 85 -2.70 1.91 19.69
C SER A 85 -4.07 2.18 19.07
N ALA A 86 -5.14 1.91 19.80
CA ALA A 86 -6.44 2.45 19.43
C ALA A 86 -6.38 3.98 19.52
N ASP A 87 -6.80 4.68 18.47
CA ASP A 87 -7.22 6.07 18.64
C ASP A 87 -8.47 6.13 19.54
N LYS A 88 -8.80 7.29 20.10
CA LYS A 88 -10.00 7.49 20.95
C LYS A 88 -11.30 7.11 20.22
N ASN A 89 -11.28 7.07 18.88
CA ASN A 89 -12.37 6.62 18.02
C ASN A 89 -12.37 5.08 17.75
N ASN A 90 -11.61 4.31 18.55
CA ASN A 90 -11.57 2.84 18.58
C ASN A 90 -11.38 2.13 17.22
N THR A 91 -10.74 2.82 16.26
CA THR A 91 -10.61 2.38 14.86
C THR A 91 -9.20 1.84 14.62
N PHE A 92 -9.09 0.61 14.14
CA PHE A 92 -7.82 -0.08 13.88
C PHE A 92 -7.16 0.42 12.59
N ILE A 93 -5.84 0.59 12.61
CA ILE A 93 -5.05 1.07 11.46
C ILE A 93 -3.89 0.11 11.23
N SER A 94 -3.77 -0.43 10.01
CA SER A 94 -2.60 -1.20 9.60
C SER A 94 -1.40 -0.27 9.47
N ARG A 95 -0.49 -0.35 10.43
CA ARG A 95 0.81 0.37 10.43
C ARG A 95 1.94 -0.48 9.83
N GLY A 96 1.63 -1.66 9.29
CA GLY A 96 2.62 -2.58 8.73
C GLY A 96 3.40 -1.94 7.59
N VAL A 97 4.70 -1.75 7.80
CA VAL A 97 5.61 -1.13 6.84
C VAL A 97 6.33 -2.22 6.05
N ILE A 98 6.33 -2.11 4.73
CA ILE A 98 6.95 -3.11 3.85
C ILE A 98 8.40 -2.67 3.57
N VAL A 99 9.36 -3.30 4.24
CA VAL A 99 10.80 -3.13 3.95
C VAL A 99 11.18 -4.01 2.76
N ILE A 100 11.90 -3.45 1.78
CA ILE A 100 12.35 -4.20 0.60
C ILE A 100 13.66 -4.91 0.91
N VAL A 101 13.60 -6.23 1.08
CA VAL A 101 14.79 -7.09 1.19
C VAL A 101 15.34 -7.36 -0.21
N GLN A 102 16.50 -6.80 -0.53
CA GLN A 102 17.14 -6.99 -1.84
C GLN A 102 18.00 -8.25 -1.83
N SER A 103 17.45 -9.37 -2.32
CA SER A 103 18.12 -10.68 -2.34
C SER A 103 19.26 -10.78 -3.36
N ASN A 104 19.21 -10.07 -4.49
CA ASN A 104 20.33 -9.96 -5.42
C ASN A 104 20.24 -8.67 -6.29
N PRO A 105 21.29 -7.83 -6.39
CA PRO A 105 21.25 -6.60 -7.21
C PRO A 105 21.40 -6.82 -8.73
N LEU A 106 21.61 -8.06 -9.18
CA LEU A 106 21.82 -8.38 -10.61
C LEU A 106 20.52 -8.81 -11.34
N ASP A 107 19.53 -9.35 -10.63
CA ASP A 107 18.29 -9.88 -11.23
C ASP A 107 17.11 -8.89 -11.08
N LEU A 108 17.21 -7.76 -11.79
CA LEU A 108 16.25 -6.67 -11.70
C LEU A 108 15.68 -6.28 -13.07
N SER A 109 14.64 -7.03 -13.43
CA SER A 109 13.73 -6.69 -14.52
C SER A 109 12.94 -5.40 -14.24
N VAL A 110 12.38 -4.81 -15.29
CA VAL A 110 11.44 -3.66 -15.21
C VAL A 110 10.24 -3.98 -14.29
N LEU A 111 9.80 -5.23 -14.25
CA LEU A 111 8.73 -5.70 -13.38
C LEU A 111 9.08 -5.54 -11.89
N ASN A 112 10.32 -5.78 -11.49
CA ASN A 112 10.79 -5.60 -10.10
C ASN A 112 10.84 -4.11 -9.70
N LEU A 113 11.06 -3.20 -10.66
CA LEU A 113 10.93 -1.75 -10.44
C LEU A 113 9.48 -1.29 -10.27
N CYS A 114 8.52 -1.88 -11.00
CA CYS A 114 7.09 -1.62 -10.79
C CYS A 114 6.66 -2.05 -9.37
N LYS A 115 7.07 -3.23 -8.92
CA LYS A 115 6.77 -3.75 -7.57
C LYS A 115 7.32 -2.86 -6.45
N LEU A 116 8.56 -2.40 -6.63
CA LEU A 116 9.21 -1.43 -5.75
C LEU A 116 8.46 -0.09 -5.70
N SER A 117 7.85 0.36 -6.80
CA SER A 117 7.03 1.58 -6.81
C SER A 117 5.70 1.39 -6.05
N ILE A 118 5.01 0.27 -6.23
CA ILE A 118 3.77 -0.07 -5.51
C ILE A 118 4.00 -0.03 -4.00
N VAL A 119 5.03 -0.76 -3.54
CA VAL A 119 5.43 -0.79 -2.12
C VAL A 119 5.76 0.59 -1.58
N THR A 120 6.53 1.38 -2.34
CA THR A 120 6.92 2.74 -1.94
C THR A 120 5.71 3.67 -1.86
N ILE A 121 4.74 3.56 -2.78
CA ILE A 121 3.51 4.37 -2.77
C ILE A 121 2.61 3.97 -1.60
N TYR A 122 2.47 2.67 -1.30
CA TYR A 122 1.76 2.21 -0.11
C TYR A 122 2.40 2.73 1.19
N ASN A 123 3.71 2.59 1.35
CA ASN A 123 4.42 3.10 2.53
C ASN A 123 4.27 4.64 2.65
N MET A 124 4.23 5.37 1.53
CA MET A 124 3.95 6.80 1.50
C MET A 124 2.50 7.13 1.90
N ALA A 125 1.52 6.28 1.56
CA ALA A 125 0.14 6.39 2.03
C ALA A 125 0.03 6.20 3.55
N VAL A 126 0.72 5.18 4.11
CA VAL A 126 0.81 4.96 5.56
C VAL A 126 1.45 6.16 6.25
N ALA A 127 2.55 6.70 5.73
CA ALA A 127 3.22 7.85 6.32
C ALA A 127 2.35 9.13 6.30
N ASN A 128 1.61 9.39 5.21
CA ASN A 128 0.66 10.51 5.17
C ASN A 128 -0.54 10.28 6.11
N HIS A 129 -1.03 9.05 6.26
CA HIS A 129 -2.09 8.73 7.22
C HIS A 129 -1.62 9.02 8.66
N MET A 130 -0.44 8.54 9.03
CA MET A 130 0.12 8.72 10.36
C MET A 130 0.47 10.18 10.68
N ALA A 131 1.04 10.93 9.72
CA ALA A 131 1.23 12.38 9.84
C ALA A 131 -0.08 13.14 10.02
N GLY A 132 -1.13 12.76 9.26
CA GLY A 132 -2.46 13.33 9.37
C GLY A 132 -3.13 13.08 10.73
N LEU A 133 -2.88 11.93 11.35
CA LEU A 133 -3.35 11.61 12.70
C LEU A 133 -2.61 12.42 13.77
N GLN A 134 -1.27 12.43 13.72
CA GLN A 134 -0.43 13.13 14.70
C GLN A 134 -0.72 14.64 14.72
N ASN A 135 -0.81 15.25 13.54
CA ASN A 135 -0.95 16.71 13.38
C ASN A 135 -2.41 17.16 13.19
N ARG A 136 -3.38 16.23 13.18
CA ARG A 136 -4.79 16.45 12.82
C ARG A 136 -4.98 17.09 11.42
N ASP A 137 -4.06 16.82 10.50
CA ASP A 137 -4.03 17.41 9.17
C ASP A 137 -4.93 16.63 8.18
N ILE A 138 -6.12 17.19 7.92
CA ILE A 138 -7.10 16.68 6.94
C ILE A 138 -6.50 16.59 5.52
N LYS A 139 -5.56 17.45 5.14
CA LYS A 139 -4.91 17.40 3.82
C LYS A 139 -3.99 16.18 3.71
N LYS A 140 -3.27 15.83 4.78
CA LYS A 140 -2.47 14.60 4.86
C LYS A 140 -3.33 13.34 4.79
N LEU A 141 -4.48 13.34 5.47
CA LEU A 141 -5.47 12.25 5.35
C LEU A 141 -5.99 12.10 3.90
N LYS A 142 -6.21 13.21 3.18
CA LYS A 142 -6.61 13.17 1.75
C LYS A 142 -5.49 12.65 0.83
N HIS A 143 -4.26 13.13 0.98
CA HIS A 143 -3.12 12.56 0.23
C HIS A 143 -2.92 11.07 0.53
N ALA A 144 -3.21 10.61 1.76
CA ALA A 144 -3.16 9.20 2.10
C ALA A 144 -4.18 8.37 1.31
N LEU A 145 -5.43 8.84 1.18
CA LEU A 145 -6.44 8.21 0.32
C LEU A 145 -5.99 8.16 -1.15
N GLU A 146 -5.46 9.26 -1.69
CA GLU A 146 -4.94 9.33 -3.07
C GLU A 146 -3.84 8.27 -3.30
N TYR A 147 -2.87 8.15 -2.39
CA TYR A 147 -1.80 7.16 -2.50
C TYR A 147 -2.28 5.72 -2.25
N TYR A 148 -3.24 5.50 -1.35
CA TYR A 148 -3.88 4.19 -1.16
C TYR A 148 -4.61 3.73 -2.42
N GLU A 149 -5.34 4.63 -3.09
CA GLU A 149 -6.05 4.32 -4.33
C GLU A 149 -5.09 3.98 -5.48
N VAL A 150 -3.99 4.73 -5.63
CA VAL A 150 -2.93 4.43 -6.61
C VAL A 150 -2.26 3.08 -6.32
N ALA A 151 -1.92 2.81 -5.05
CA ALA A 151 -1.35 1.52 -4.65
C ALA A 151 -2.33 0.38 -4.94
N TYR A 152 -3.63 0.56 -4.68
CA TYR A 152 -4.67 -0.42 -4.97
C TYR A 152 -4.80 -0.69 -6.48
N LYS A 153 -4.88 0.35 -7.32
CA LYS A 153 -4.93 0.22 -8.78
C LYS A 153 -3.75 -0.59 -9.32
N LEU A 154 -2.52 -0.19 -8.99
CA LEU A 154 -1.32 -0.85 -9.49
C LEU A 154 -1.22 -2.29 -8.97
N GLN A 155 -1.51 -2.53 -7.68
CA GLN A 155 -1.52 -3.87 -7.10
C GLN A 155 -2.64 -4.75 -7.68
N CYS A 156 -3.72 -4.16 -8.19
CA CYS A 156 -4.79 -4.81 -8.94
C CYS A 156 -4.41 -5.20 -10.38
N GLN A 157 -3.31 -4.70 -10.94
CA GLN A 157 -2.95 -4.83 -12.36
C GLN A 157 -1.76 -5.79 -12.65
N GLU A 158 -1.17 -6.41 -11.64
CA GLU A 158 -0.14 -7.46 -11.79
C GLU A 158 -0.74 -8.82 -12.19
N PRO A 159 -0.01 -9.70 -12.89
CA PRO A 159 -0.59 -10.90 -13.50
C PRO A 159 -0.68 -12.12 -12.57
N LEU A 160 -1.86 -12.76 -12.62
CA LEU A 160 -2.27 -14.01 -11.97
C LEU A 160 -1.16 -15.06 -11.73
N SER A 161 -0.26 -15.27 -12.69
CA SER A 161 0.80 -16.30 -12.63
C SER A 161 1.90 -16.03 -11.60
N THR A 162 1.97 -14.84 -11.00
CA THR A 162 2.95 -14.52 -9.93
C THR A 162 2.32 -14.58 -8.55
N THR A 163 1.97 -15.80 -8.11
CA THR A 163 1.41 -16.06 -6.78
C THR A 163 2.43 -15.80 -5.68
N SER A 164 2.20 -14.78 -4.86
CA SER A 164 2.78 -14.62 -3.52
C SER A 164 1.72 -14.19 -2.50
N ASN A 165 1.89 -14.64 -1.25
CA ASN A 165 0.80 -14.73 -0.29
C ASN A 165 0.28 -13.35 0.19
N ASN A 166 1.13 -12.33 0.19
CA ASN A 166 0.89 -11.10 0.96
C ASN A 166 0.33 -9.90 0.15
N ARG A 167 -0.06 -10.07 -1.12
CA ARG A 167 -0.86 -9.03 -1.81
C ARG A 167 -2.25 -8.91 -1.23
N HIS A 168 -2.79 -10.03 -0.78
CA HIS A 168 -3.99 -10.04 0.03
C HIS A 168 -3.74 -9.20 1.30
N SER A 169 -2.58 -9.34 1.94
CA SER A 169 -2.17 -8.49 3.06
C SER A 169 -2.09 -6.99 2.71
N HIS A 170 -1.59 -6.61 1.54
CA HIS A 170 -1.59 -5.21 1.08
C HIS A 170 -3.01 -4.70 0.81
N ILE A 171 -3.82 -5.45 0.04
CA ILE A 171 -5.18 -5.06 -0.32
C ILE A 171 -6.06 -4.90 0.92
N LEU A 172 -6.01 -5.85 1.85
CA LEU A 172 -6.76 -5.77 3.11
C LEU A 172 -6.31 -4.55 3.95
N SER A 173 -4.99 -4.29 4.03
CA SER A 173 -4.47 -3.09 4.71
C SER A 173 -4.91 -1.78 4.06
N ILE A 174 -4.92 -1.71 2.72
CA ILE A 174 -5.40 -0.54 1.97
C ILE A 174 -6.88 -0.29 2.25
N LEU A 175 -7.73 -1.31 2.13
CA LEU A 175 -9.18 -1.18 2.34
C LEU A 175 -9.51 -0.80 3.79
N ASN A 176 -8.85 -1.43 4.75
CA ASN A 176 -8.97 -1.08 6.17
C ASN A 176 -8.59 0.39 6.43
N ASN A 177 -7.44 0.82 5.92
CA ASN A 177 -6.92 2.16 6.19
C ASN A 177 -7.71 3.25 5.47
N ALA A 178 -8.17 3.01 4.24
CA ALA A 178 -9.07 3.91 3.53
C ALA A 178 -10.44 4.03 4.24
N GLY A 179 -11.02 2.89 4.67
CA GLY A 179 -12.25 2.88 5.47
C GLY A 179 -12.12 3.64 6.79
N ALA A 180 -10.97 3.51 7.47
CA ALA A 180 -10.64 4.28 8.67
C ALA A 180 -10.53 5.79 8.40
N ILE A 181 -9.84 6.20 7.33
CA ILE A 181 -9.74 7.64 6.98
C ILE A 181 -11.12 8.21 6.65
N TYR A 182 -11.94 7.53 5.86
CA TYR A 182 -13.30 8.02 5.56
C TYR A 182 -14.15 8.15 6.84
N ARG A 183 -13.98 7.29 7.85
CA ARG A 183 -14.62 7.45 9.16
C ARG A 183 -14.14 8.70 9.89
N LEU A 184 -12.84 8.99 9.88
CA LEU A 184 -12.24 10.19 10.48
C LEU A 184 -12.65 11.50 9.76
N LEU A 185 -13.03 11.41 8.48
CA LEU A 185 -13.60 12.51 7.69
C LEU A 185 -15.14 12.62 7.82
N ASN A 186 -15.79 11.77 8.64
CA ASN A 186 -17.24 11.62 8.78
C ASN A 186 -17.97 11.20 7.47
N GLU A 187 -17.25 10.65 6.50
CA GLU A 187 -17.80 10.11 5.25
C GLU A 187 -18.24 8.64 5.44
N HIS A 188 -19.20 8.44 6.35
CA HIS A 188 -19.60 7.13 6.86
C HIS A 188 -20.02 6.13 5.77
N ASP A 189 -20.74 6.57 4.72
CA ASP A 189 -21.16 5.68 3.63
C ASP A 189 -19.95 5.08 2.88
N LYS A 190 -18.94 5.91 2.58
CA LYS A 190 -17.69 5.45 1.94
C LYS A 190 -16.91 4.54 2.88
N SER A 191 -16.80 4.91 4.15
CA SER A 191 -16.20 4.05 5.19
C SER A 191 -16.83 2.66 5.20
N ASN A 192 -18.16 2.59 5.17
CA ASN A 192 -18.93 1.36 5.15
C ASN A 192 -18.77 0.58 3.83
N MET A 193 -18.65 1.24 2.68
CA MET A 193 -18.31 0.57 1.40
C MET A 193 -16.93 -0.11 1.47
N PHE A 194 -15.90 0.58 1.98
CA PHE A 194 -14.55 0.04 2.11
C PHE A 194 -14.49 -1.15 3.08
N PHE A 195 -15.18 -1.06 4.22
CA PHE A 195 -15.23 -2.18 5.19
C PHE A 195 -16.09 -3.36 4.72
N ARG A 196 -17.12 -3.13 3.88
CA ARG A 196 -17.87 -4.21 3.21
C ARG A 196 -17.03 -4.95 2.18
N ASP A 197 -16.22 -4.24 1.38
CA ASP A 197 -15.29 -4.88 0.44
C ASP A 197 -14.15 -5.62 1.16
N LEU A 198 -13.64 -5.06 2.27
CA LEU A 198 -12.69 -5.73 3.17
C LEU A 198 -13.25 -7.07 3.68
N LEU A 199 -14.47 -7.08 4.21
CA LEU A 199 -15.15 -8.28 4.70
C LEU A 199 -15.36 -9.30 3.57
N SER A 200 -15.85 -8.87 2.40
CA SER A 200 -16.05 -9.73 1.23
C SER A 200 -14.76 -10.48 0.83
N LYS A 201 -13.62 -9.76 0.78
CA LYS A 201 -12.33 -10.37 0.46
C LYS A 201 -11.80 -11.29 1.58
N LEU A 202 -12.08 -11.00 2.85
CA LEU A 202 -11.73 -11.89 3.96
C LEU A 202 -12.53 -13.21 3.92
N SER A 203 -13.83 -13.15 3.65
CA SER A 203 -14.68 -14.35 3.49
C SER A 203 -14.22 -15.22 2.32
N PHE A 204 -14.00 -14.63 1.13
CA PHE A 204 -13.49 -15.36 -0.03
C PHE A 204 -12.15 -16.06 0.26
N LEU A 205 -11.23 -15.38 0.97
CA LEU A 205 -9.94 -15.97 1.33
C LEU A 205 -10.10 -17.13 2.33
N LYS A 206 -11.01 -17.00 3.30
CA LYS A 206 -11.36 -18.07 4.24
C LYS A 206 -11.89 -19.30 3.52
N GLU A 207 -12.83 -19.10 2.61
CA GLU A 207 -13.50 -20.16 1.83
C GLU A 207 -12.54 -20.88 0.87
N THR A 208 -11.50 -20.19 0.40
CA THR A 208 -10.44 -20.75 -0.48
C THR A 208 -9.23 -21.32 0.28
N GLY A 209 -9.26 -21.34 1.62
CA GLY A 209 -8.19 -21.91 2.46
C GLY A 209 -6.90 -21.08 2.53
N HIS A 210 -6.84 -19.91 1.90
CA HIS A 210 -5.63 -19.08 1.76
C HIS A 210 -5.20 -18.32 3.04
N VAL A 211 -5.57 -18.78 4.24
CA VAL A 211 -5.49 -17.95 5.47
C VAL A 211 -4.88 -18.64 6.70
N GLU A 212 -4.61 -19.96 6.67
CA GLU A 212 -4.22 -20.71 7.88
C GLU A 212 -2.99 -20.13 8.61
N GLU A 213 -2.01 -19.59 7.89
CA GLU A 213 -0.81 -18.95 8.49
C GLU A 213 -0.97 -17.46 8.84
N SER A 214 -2.14 -16.82 8.61
CA SER A 214 -2.24 -15.35 8.68
C SER A 214 -3.40 -14.75 9.48
N TRP A 215 -4.35 -15.56 9.98
CA TRP A 215 -5.52 -15.07 10.74
C TRP A 215 -5.16 -14.07 11.84
N ASP A 216 -4.12 -14.34 12.63
CA ASP A 216 -3.74 -13.46 13.75
C ASP A 216 -3.25 -12.07 13.34
N ARG A 217 -2.73 -11.91 12.12
CA ARG A 217 -2.41 -10.58 11.55
C ARG A 217 -3.66 -9.79 11.17
N TRP A 218 -4.81 -10.46 11.01
CA TRP A 218 -6.10 -9.84 10.67
C TRP A 218 -6.97 -9.51 11.89
N ASN A 219 -6.67 -10.07 13.08
CA ASN A 219 -7.46 -9.89 14.31
C ASN A 219 -7.80 -8.41 14.62
N GLY A 220 -6.87 -7.47 14.38
CA GLY A 220 -7.14 -6.04 14.56
C GLY A 220 -8.17 -5.46 13.59
N MET A 221 -8.20 -5.90 12.32
CA MET A 221 -9.14 -5.39 11.31
C MET A 221 -10.59 -5.79 11.59
N TRP A 222 -10.80 -6.92 12.27
CA TRP A 222 -12.13 -7.33 12.72
C TRP A 222 -12.76 -6.30 13.67
N GLY A 223 -11.97 -5.54 14.44
CA GLY A 223 -12.49 -4.41 15.24
C GLY A 223 -13.23 -3.36 14.38
N ASN A 224 -12.72 -3.04 13.20
CA ASN A 224 -13.38 -2.10 12.28
C ASN A 224 -14.62 -2.70 11.60
N ILE A 225 -14.59 -4.00 11.31
CA ILE A 225 -15.69 -4.73 10.66
C ILE A 225 -16.84 -4.97 11.64
N LEU A 226 -16.56 -5.29 12.90
CA LEU A 226 -17.57 -5.43 13.97
C LEU A 226 -18.28 -4.10 14.25
N LEU A 227 -17.60 -2.97 14.07
CA LEU A 227 -18.21 -1.63 14.06
C LEU A 227 -19.13 -1.35 12.83
N LEU A 228 -19.29 -2.29 11.89
CA LEU A 228 -20.43 -2.28 10.95
C LEU A 228 -21.64 -3.02 11.53
N VAL A 229 -21.40 -4.13 12.24
CA VAL A 229 -22.45 -5.04 12.73
C VAL A 229 -23.26 -4.40 13.85
N ASN A 230 -22.62 -3.56 14.68
CA ASN A 230 -23.29 -2.82 15.76
C ASN A 230 -24.15 -1.62 15.28
N TYR A 231 -24.39 -1.49 13.97
CA TYR A 231 -25.21 -0.42 13.35
C TYR A 231 -26.27 -0.99 12.38
N VAL A 232 -26.64 -2.27 12.53
CA VAL A 232 -27.68 -2.98 11.76
C VAL A 232 -28.69 -3.61 12.73
#